data_AF-A0A3N5F584-F1
#
_entry.id   AF-A0A3N5F584-F1
#
_cell.length_a   1.000
_cell.length_b   1.000
_cell.length_c   1.000
_cell.angle_alpha   90.00
_cell.angle_beta   90.00
_cell.angle_gamma   90.00
#
_symmetry.space_group_name_H-M   'P 1'
#
loop_
_entity.id
_entity.type
_entity.pdbx_description
1 polymer ?
#
loop_
_entity_poly.entity_id
_entity_poly.type
_entity_poly.pdbx_seq_one_letter_code
_entity_poly.pdbx_strand_id
1 'polypeptide(L)'
;LVFVGTIFQLVLVVANTTRRLDLPLLEAAQTLGANQAQLLTRVVIPGILPNLYNDLRILLGWAWTWLVIAELVGVKSGLTEYIETQGRWRNFDSVYPVIILIGLIGFFTDQILSAFSRVFFPWTSEASGKASPLVRTILFVPRWFGEAAAERSLGTNSVAATSKPEKA
;
A
#
# COMPACT_ATOMS: atom_id res chain seq x y z
N LEU A 1 -16.82 -7.09 -10.27
CA LEU A 1 -15.59 -6.33 -10.59
C LEU A 1 -14.48 -6.61 -9.57
N VAL A 2 -14.72 -6.38 -8.27
CA VAL A 2 -13.70 -6.60 -7.21
C VAL A 2 -13.01 -7.96 -7.28
N PHE A 3 -13.77 -9.07 -7.29
CA PHE A 3 -13.21 -10.42 -7.34
C PHE A 3 -12.28 -10.63 -8.54
N VAL A 4 -12.72 -10.24 -9.73
CA VAL A 4 -11.94 -10.38 -10.97
C VAL A 4 -10.68 -9.50 -10.93
N GLY A 5 -10.77 -8.31 -10.34
CA GLY A 5 -9.65 -7.38 -10.22
C GLY A 5 -8.59 -7.81 -9.20
N THR A 6 -8.94 -8.60 -8.18
CA THR A 6 -8.02 -8.98 -7.11
C THR A 6 -7.53 -10.42 -7.17
N ILE A 7 -8.27 -11.33 -7.81
CA ILE A 7 -7.93 -12.77 -7.82
C ILE A 7 -6.55 -13.05 -8.42
N PHE A 8 -6.20 -12.39 -9.52
CA PHE A 8 -4.92 -12.60 -10.20
C PHE A 8 -3.74 -12.16 -9.32
N GLN A 9 -3.85 -10.97 -8.71
CA GLN A 9 -2.85 -10.45 -7.79
C GLN A 9 -2.77 -11.31 -6.52
N LEU A 10 -3.90 -11.75 -5.98
CA LEU A 10 -3.97 -12.63 -4.82
C LEU A 10 -3.19 -13.92 -5.05
N VAL A 11 -3.40 -14.59 -6.18
CA VAL A 11 -2.69 -15.84 -6.52
C VAL A 11 -1.17 -15.63 -6.58
N LEU A 12 -0.73 -14.54 -7.22
CA LEU A 12 0.71 -14.23 -7.33
C LEU A 12 1.36 -13.96 -5.97
N VAL A 13 0.66 -13.21 -5.11
CA VAL A 13 1.13 -12.90 -3.77
C VAL A 13 1.21 -14.17 -2.94
N VAL A 14 0.15 -14.98 -2.88
CA VAL A 14 0.13 -16.26 -2.15
C VAL A 14 1.25 -17.19 -2.61
N ALA A 15 1.49 -17.29 -3.92
CA ALA A 15 2.58 -18.09 -4.47
C ALA A 15 3.96 -17.59 -4.03
N ASN A 16 4.15 -16.27 -3.94
CA ASN A 16 5.39 -15.66 -3.45
C ASN A 16 5.56 -15.89 -1.93
N THR A 17 4.51 -15.67 -1.14
CA THR A 17 4.53 -15.88 0.31
C THR A 17 4.87 -17.34 0.66
N THR A 18 4.33 -18.29 -0.09
CA THR A 18 4.61 -19.72 0.12
C THR A 18 6.07 -20.07 -0.15
N ARG A 19 6.72 -19.40 -1.11
CA ARG A 19 8.14 -19.59 -1.42
C ARG A 19 9.10 -18.98 -0.40
N ARG A 20 8.62 -18.09 0.48
CA ARG A 20 9.42 -17.45 1.54
C ARG A 20 9.53 -18.29 2.81
N LEU A 21 8.89 -19.46 2.84
CA LEU A 21 8.97 -20.37 3.98
C LEU A 21 10.40 -20.92 4.14
N ASP A 22 10.87 -21.02 5.37
CA ASP A 22 12.19 -21.54 5.70
C ASP A 22 12.33 -23.01 5.27
N LEU A 23 13.22 -23.27 4.32
CA LEU A 23 13.55 -24.64 3.87
C LEU A 23 13.96 -25.58 5.02
N PRO A 24 14.75 -25.14 6.03
CA PRO A 24 15.12 -26.01 7.15
C PRO A 24 13.93 -26.55 7.94
N LEU A 25 12.83 -25.79 8.01
CA LEU A 25 11.60 -26.22 8.70
C LEU A 25 10.91 -27.35 7.93
N LEU A 26 11.00 -27.30 6.59
CA LEU A 26 10.52 -28.36 5.70
C LEU A 26 11.38 -29.62 5.80
N GLU A 27 12.70 -29.46 5.79
CA GLU A 27 13.66 -30.57 5.90
C GLU A 27 13.52 -31.30 7.24
N ALA A 28 13.40 -30.56 8.35
CA ALA A 28 13.18 -31.15 9.68
C ALA A 28 11.88 -31.95 9.77
N ALA A 29 10.79 -31.46 9.16
CA ALA A 29 9.53 -32.20 9.11
C ALA A 29 9.63 -33.48 8.27
N GLN A 30 10.41 -33.45 7.18
CA GLN A 30 10.66 -34.62 6.34
C GLN A 30 11.51 -35.67 7.07
N THR A 31 12.53 -35.26 7.84
CA THR A 31 13.34 -36.21 8.64
C THR A 31 12.53 -36.87 9.76
N LEU A 32 11.51 -36.20 10.28
CA LEU A 32 10.53 -36.74 11.22
C LEU A 32 9.48 -37.67 10.57
N GLY A 33 9.54 -37.88 9.25
CA GLY A 33 8.64 -38.79 8.52
C GLY A 33 7.26 -38.22 8.20
N ALA A 34 7.10 -36.89 8.17
CA ALA A 34 5.81 -36.28 7.85
C ALA A 34 5.36 -36.61 6.42
N ASN A 35 4.10 -37.01 6.26
CA ASN A 35 3.48 -37.21 4.95
C ASN A 35 3.23 -35.85 4.24
N GLN A 36 3.12 -35.82 2.90
CA GLN A 36 2.88 -34.61 2.08
C GLN A 36 1.71 -33.76 2.60
N ALA A 37 0.59 -34.39 2.96
CA ALA A 37 -0.57 -33.70 3.51
C ALA A 37 -0.31 -33.11 4.92
N GLN A 38 0.47 -33.79 5.75
CA GLN A 38 0.88 -33.31 7.08
C GLN A 38 1.89 -32.17 6.97
N LEU A 39 2.81 -32.24 6.01
CA LEU A 39 3.75 -31.16 5.71
C LEU A 39 3.00 -29.88 5.35
N LEU A 40 2.02 -29.98 4.44
CA LEU A 40 1.23 -28.83 4.00
C LEU A 40 0.40 -28.25 5.15
N THR A 41 -0.38 -29.07 5.84
CA THR A 41 -1.35 -28.58 6.85
C THR A 41 -0.71 -28.18 8.17
N ARG A 42 0.39 -28.83 8.56
CA ARG A 42 0.95 -28.72 9.92
C ARG A 42 2.25 -27.94 10.00
N VAL A 43 2.92 -27.72 8.86
CA VAL A 43 4.16 -26.96 8.77
C VAL A 43 3.98 -25.74 7.88
N VAL A 44 3.54 -25.94 6.63
CA VAL A 44 3.42 -24.85 5.66
C VAL A 44 2.33 -23.86 6.05
N ILE A 45 1.08 -24.30 6.21
CA ILE A 45 -0.05 -23.43 6.56
C ILE A 45 0.23 -22.57 7.81
N PRO A 46 0.59 -23.14 8.98
CA PRO A 46 0.87 -22.33 10.17
C PRO A 46 2.14 -21.49 10.04
N GLY A 47 3.15 -21.94 9.28
CA GLY A 47 4.40 -21.21 9.07
C GLY A 47 4.24 -19.96 8.20
N ILE A 48 3.39 -20.00 7.17
CA ILE A 48 3.14 -18.85 6.29
C ILE A 48 2.00 -17.96 6.75
N LEU A 49 1.12 -18.44 7.64
CA LEU A 49 -0.10 -17.75 8.08
C LEU A 49 0.11 -16.27 8.48
N PRO A 50 1.12 -15.89 9.29
CA PRO A 50 1.33 -14.49 9.66
C PRO A 50 1.78 -13.63 8.47
N ASN A 51 2.69 -14.14 7.63
CA ASN A 51 3.15 -13.44 6.42
C ASN A 51 1.98 -13.28 5.43
N LEU A 52 1.17 -14.33 5.28
CA LEU A 52 -0.01 -14.33 4.43
C LEU A 52 -1.04 -13.31 4.90
N TYR A 53 -1.23 -13.16 6.21
CA TYR A 53 -2.13 -12.15 6.75
C TYR A 53 -1.68 -10.72 6.38
N ASN A 54 -0.40 -10.42 6.51
CA ASN A 54 0.15 -9.12 6.13
C ASN A 54 -0.06 -8.83 4.63
N ASP A 55 0.23 -9.83 3.80
CA ASP A 55 0.02 -9.77 2.37
C ASP A 55 -1.47 -9.58 2.02
N LEU A 56 -2.38 -10.28 2.71
CA LEU A 56 -3.82 -10.11 2.57
C LEU A 56 -4.28 -8.71 2.96
N ARG A 57 -3.68 -8.08 3.97
CA ARG A 57 -4.00 -6.69 4.34
C ARG A 57 -3.62 -5.72 3.21
N ILE A 58 -2.46 -5.91 2.60
CA ILE A 58 -2.06 -5.12 1.43
C ILE A 58 -3.07 -5.32 0.30
N LEU A 59 -3.45 -6.56 0.02
CA LEU A 59 -4.45 -6.89 -1.00
C LEU A 59 -5.85 -6.34 -0.70
N LEU A 60 -6.23 -6.19 0.57
CA LEU A 60 -7.48 -5.54 0.97
C LEU A 60 -7.45 -4.04 0.64
N GLY A 61 -6.31 -3.38 0.77
CA GLY A 61 -6.11 -2.02 0.25
C GLY A 61 -6.31 -1.94 -1.27
N TRP A 62 -5.86 -2.95 -2.02
CA TRP A 62 -6.13 -3.04 -3.46
C TRP A 62 -7.61 -3.32 -3.77
N ALA A 63 -8.24 -4.20 -3.00
CA ALA A 63 -9.66 -4.52 -3.14
C ALA A 63 -10.56 -3.30 -2.91
N TRP A 64 -10.16 -2.41 -2.00
CA TRP A 64 -10.85 -1.17 -1.71
C TRP A 64 -10.94 -0.26 -2.95
N THR A 65 -9.84 -0.09 -3.69
CA THR A 65 -9.84 0.70 -4.94
C THR A 65 -10.80 0.10 -5.97
N TRP A 66 -10.79 -1.22 -6.11
CA TRP A 66 -11.71 -1.92 -7.02
C TRP A 66 -13.18 -1.82 -6.58
N LEU A 67 -13.46 -1.74 -5.27
CA LEU A 67 -14.80 -1.52 -4.75
C LEU A 67 -15.36 -0.17 -5.21
N VAL A 68 -14.56 0.90 -5.09
CA VAL A 68 -14.96 2.24 -5.55
C VAL A 68 -15.22 2.24 -7.05
N ILE A 69 -14.36 1.60 -7.84
CA ILE A 69 -14.57 1.46 -9.30
C ILE A 69 -15.86 0.67 -9.59
N ALA A 70 -16.12 -0.39 -8.82
CA ALA A 70 -17.31 -1.20 -9.00
C ALA A 70 -18.59 -0.41 -8.70
N GLU A 71 -18.57 0.44 -7.67
CA GLU A 71 -19.68 1.32 -7.33
C GLU A 71 -19.92 2.37 -8.42
N LEU A 72 -18.84 3.00 -8.91
CA LEU A 72 -18.89 3.99 -9.99
C LEU A 72 -19.54 3.45 -11.27
N VAL A 73 -19.22 2.23 -11.67
CA VAL A 73 -19.68 1.66 -12.96
C VAL A 73 -21.00 0.91 -12.82
N GLY A 74 -21.27 0.33 -11.65
CA GLY A 74 -22.30 -0.70 -11.49
C GLY A 74 -23.55 -0.29 -10.72
N VAL A 75 -23.52 0.83 -9.99
CA VAL A 75 -24.58 1.17 -9.03
C VAL A 75 -25.20 2.53 -9.37
N LYS A 76 -26.53 2.55 -9.54
CA LYS A 76 -27.29 3.78 -9.86
C LYS A 76 -27.60 4.67 -8.64
N SER A 77 -27.29 4.18 -7.44
CA SER A 77 -27.53 4.88 -6.18
C SER A 77 -26.41 4.54 -5.20
N GLY A 78 -25.31 5.29 -5.28
CA GLY A 78 -24.11 5.10 -4.46
C GLY A 78 -23.49 6.44 -4.07
N LEU A 79 -22.51 6.40 -3.16
CA LEU A 79 -21.73 7.57 -2.76
C LEU A 79 -20.98 8.15 -3.96
N THR A 80 -20.46 7.28 -4.82
CA THR A 80 -19.72 7.70 -6.01
C THR A 80 -20.63 8.27 -7.10
N GLU A 81 -21.81 7.69 -7.32
CA GLU A 81 -22.82 8.25 -8.25
C GLU A 81 -23.33 9.63 -7.77
N TYR A 82 -23.45 9.84 -6.45
CA TYR A 82 -23.80 11.14 -5.91
C TYR A 82 -22.76 12.20 -6.26
N ILE A 83 -21.46 11.87 -6.16
CA ILE A 83 -20.38 12.75 -6.59
C ILE A 83 -20.49 13.06 -8.08
N GLU A 84 -20.71 12.04 -8.92
CA GLU A 84 -20.86 12.23 -10.37
C GLU A 84 -22.03 13.17 -10.68
N THR A 85 -23.17 12.94 -10.03
CA THR A 85 -24.36 13.78 -10.20
C THR A 85 -24.08 15.22 -9.79
N GLN A 86 -23.56 15.48 -8.58
CA GLN A 86 -23.28 16.85 -8.12
C GLN A 86 -22.20 17.55 -8.99
N GLY A 87 -21.25 16.78 -9.53
CA GLY A 87 -20.27 17.26 -10.49
C GLY A 87 -20.91 17.76 -11.80
N ARG A 88 -21.93 17.07 -12.31
CA ARG A 88 -22.71 17.51 -13.49
C ARG A 88 -23.40 18.84 -13.25
N TRP A 89 -23.89 19.08 -12.03
CA TRP A 89 -24.56 20.32 -11.63
C TRP A 89 -23.58 21.44 -11.19
N ARG A 90 -22.26 21.24 -11.30
CA ARG A 90 -21.20 22.17 -10.84
C ARG A 90 -21.31 22.58 -9.36
N ASN A 91 -21.96 21.76 -8.54
CA ASN A 91 -22.15 22.02 -7.11
C ASN A 91 -21.04 21.33 -6.29
N PHE A 92 -19.82 21.86 -6.39
CA PHE A 92 -18.64 21.25 -5.73
C PHE A 92 -18.72 21.31 -4.20
N ASP A 93 -19.45 22.27 -3.63
CA ASP A 93 -19.64 22.40 -2.19
C ASP A 93 -20.27 21.15 -1.58
N SER A 94 -21.13 20.47 -2.33
CA SER A 94 -21.77 19.21 -1.91
C SER A 94 -20.90 17.96 -2.14
N VAL A 95 -19.81 18.07 -2.91
CA VAL A 95 -18.91 16.95 -3.24
C VAL A 95 -17.84 16.73 -2.17
N TYR A 96 -17.28 17.81 -1.61
CA TYR A 96 -16.20 17.72 -0.62
C TYR A 96 -16.54 16.87 0.62
N PRO A 97 -17.74 16.98 1.24
CA PRO A 97 -18.10 16.15 2.40
C PRO A 97 -18.09 14.65 2.08
N VAL A 98 -18.46 14.28 0.85
CA VAL A 98 -18.55 12.88 0.42
C VAL A 98 -17.16 12.29 0.19
N ILE A 99 -16.24 13.08 -0.37
CA ILE A 99 -14.83 12.67 -0.51
C ILE A 99 -14.22 12.40 0.87
N ILE A 100 -14.48 13.28 1.85
CA ILE A 100 -14.02 13.08 3.23
C ILE A 100 -14.63 11.81 3.83
N LEU A 101 -15.93 11.58 3.61
CA LEU A 101 -16.63 10.38 4.10
C LEU A 101 -16.02 9.09 3.54
N ILE A 102 -15.73 9.01 2.23
CA ILE A 102 -15.09 7.85 1.61
C ILE A 102 -13.70 7.62 2.20
N GLY A 103 -12.92 8.68 2.41
CA GLY A 103 -11.61 8.60 3.08
C GLY A 103 -11.71 8.05 4.51
N LEU A 104 -12.70 8.50 5.27
CA LEU A 104 -12.96 7.99 6.62
C LEU A 104 -13.34 6.51 6.60
N ILE A 105 -14.25 6.09 5.73
CA ILE A 105 -14.66 4.67 5.64
C ILE A 105 -13.47 3.78 5.29
N GLY A 106 -12.61 4.21 4.36
CA GLY A 106 -11.38 3.48 4.03
C GLY A 106 -10.44 3.37 5.24
N PHE A 107 -10.24 4.46 5.97
CA PHE A 107 -9.41 4.48 7.18
C PHE A 107 -9.98 3.60 8.30
N PHE A 108 -11.29 3.67 8.55
CA PHE A 108 -11.95 2.82 9.55
C PHE A 108 -11.83 1.34 9.18
N THR A 109 -12.00 1.00 7.91
CA THR A 109 -11.86 -0.37 7.43
C THR A 109 -10.43 -0.88 7.66
N ASP A 110 -9.40 -0.11 7.29
CA ASP A 110 -8.01 -0.52 7.55
C ASP A 110 -7.73 -0.65 9.06
N GLN A 111 -8.28 0.23 9.89
CA GLN A 111 -8.11 0.14 11.34
C GLN A 111 -8.79 -1.08 11.97
N ILE A 112 -9.97 -1.47 11.48
CA ILE A 112 -10.63 -2.69 11.92
C ILE A 112 -9.75 -3.89 11.57
N LEU A 113 -9.22 -3.97 10.34
CA LEU A 113 -8.33 -5.05 9.93
C LEU A 113 -7.01 -5.08 10.73
N SER A 114 -6.46 -3.92 11.06
CA SER A 114 -5.28 -3.77 11.91
C SER A 114 -5.54 -4.25 13.35
N ALA A 115 -6.75 -4.06 13.86
CA ALA A 115 -7.15 -4.58 15.17
C ALA A 115 -7.31 -6.11 15.14
N PHE A 116 -7.92 -6.64 14.07
CA PHE A 116 -8.08 -8.08 13.88
C PHE A 116 -6.73 -8.81 13.80
N SER A 117 -5.70 -8.20 13.20
CA SER A 117 -4.37 -8.83 13.09
C SER A 117 -3.76 -9.14 14.45
N ARG A 118 -3.90 -8.21 15.40
CA ARG A 118 -3.36 -8.32 16.76
C ARG A 118 -4.07 -9.37 17.60
N VAL A 119 -5.34 -9.66 17.28
CA VAL A 119 -6.14 -10.66 17.99
C VAL A 119 -5.82 -12.07 17.50
N PHE A 120 -5.62 -12.26 16.19
CA PHE A 120 -5.39 -13.59 15.62
C PHE A 120 -3.94 -14.07 15.72
N PHE A 121 -2.95 -13.17 15.80
CA PHE A 121 -1.53 -13.53 15.82
C PHE A 121 -0.75 -12.89 16.99
N PRO A 122 -1.11 -13.15 18.26
CA PRO A 122 -0.39 -12.60 19.41
C PRO A 122 1.05 -13.12 19.54
N TRP A 123 1.39 -14.24 18.90
CA TRP A 123 2.72 -14.86 18.98
C TRP A 123 3.72 -14.32 17.96
N THR A 124 3.26 -13.70 16.88
CA THR A 124 4.15 -13.00 15.94
C THR A 124 4.31 -11.57 16.41
N SER A 125 5.28 -11.39 17.30
CA SER A 125 5.72 -10.09 17.78
C SER A 125 6.37 -9.27 16.65
N GLU A 126 5.56 -8.74 15.73
CA GLU A 126 5.95 -7.54 14.96
C GLU A 126 6.13 -6.31 15.87
N ALA A 127 5.78 -6.44 17.16
CA ALA A 127 6.02 -5.45 18.21
C ALA A 127 7.51 -5.28 18.58
N SER A 128 8.44 -6.09 18.08
CA SER A 128 9.89 -5.94 18.32
C SER A 128 10.65 -5.38 17.11
N GLY A 129 10.03 -4.44 16.40
CA GLY A 129 10.64 -3.67 15.31
C GLY A 129 10.30 -2.20 15.43
N LYS A 130 10.65 -1.56 16.56
CA LYS A 130 10.63 -0.10 16.66
C LYS A 130 11.60 0.51 15.63
N ALA A 131 11.09 0.99 14.49
CA ALA A 131 11.46 2.27 13.86
C ALA A 131 10.65 2.49 12.57
N SER A 132 9.68 3.39 12.69
CA SER A 132 8.86 4.04 11.66
C SER A 132 9.51 4.19 10.26
N PRO A 133 9.01 3.51 9.20
CA PRO A 133 9.31 3.87 7.81
C PRO A 133 8.64 5.20 7.41
N LEU A 134 7.71 5.72 8.23
CA LEU A 134 7.03 6.98 8.02
C LEU A 134 7.94 8.18 8.28
N VAL A 135 8.91 8.11 9.19
CA VAL A 135 9.91 9.19 9.37
C VAL A 135 10.82 9.30 8.14
N ARG A 136 11.18 8.17 7.52
CA ARG A 136 12.03 8.16 6.31
C ARG A 136 11.29 8.63 5.06
N THR A 137 9.97 8.46 5.02
CA THR A 137 9.12 8.91 3.90
C THR A 137 8.70 10.38 4.05
N ILE A 138 8.45 10.85 5.28
CA ILE A 138 8.15 12.26 5.55
C ILE A 138 9.40 13.15 5.38
N LEU A 139 10.60 12.61 5.62
CA LEU A 139 11.88 13.27 5.30
C LEU A 139 12.42 12.95 3.89
N PHE A 140 11.59 12.38 3.00
CA PHE A 140 11.96 12.22 1.59
C PHE A 140 11.85 13.57 0.88
N VAL A 141 12.77 14.50 1.20
CA VAL A 141 13.06 15.63 0.32
C VAL A 141 13.64 15.02 -0.95
N PRO A 142 12.96 15.12 -2.10
CA PRO A 142 13.49 14.58 -3.34
C PRO A 142 14.85 15.22 -3.61
N ARG A 143 15.90 14.43 -3.88
CA ARG A 143 17.26 14.96 -4.11
C ARG A 143 17.31 16.04 -5.20
N TRP A 144 16.42 15.98 -6.19
CA TRP A 144 16.29 16.98 -7.25
C TRP A 144 15.92 18.39 -6.73
N PHE A 145 15.34 18.51 -5.52
CA PHE A 145 15.05 19.82 -4.91
C PHE A 145 16.33 20.56 -4.52
N GLY A 146 17.37 19.83 -4.10
CA GLY A 146 18.69 20.40 -3.83
C GLY A 146 19.43 20.77 -5.11
N GLU A 147 19.30 19.95 -6.15
CA GLU A 147 19.95 20.17 -7.46
C GLU A 147 19.36 21.39 -8.18
N ALA A 148 18.04 21.60 -8.14
CA ALA A 148 17.39 22.78 -8.73
C ALA A 148 17.75 24.11 -8.04
N ALA A 149 18.04 24.08 -6.73
CA ALA A 149 18.49 25.25 -5.98
C ALA A 149 19.97 25.60 -6.29
N ALA A 150 20.81 24.58 -6.56
CA ALA A 150 22.22 24.74 -6.91
C ALA A 150 22.41 25.27 -8.35
N GLU A 151 21.59 24.84 -9.32
CA GLU A 151 21.64 25.38 -10.69
C GLU A 151 21.25 26.86 -10.76
N ARG A 152 20.32 27.30 -9.90
CA ARG A 152 19.87 28.70 -9.88
C ARG A 152 20.93 29.67 -9.34
N SER A 153 21.84 29.22 -8.48
CA SER A 153 22.96 30.04 -7.97
C SER A 153 24.17 30.08 -8.91
N LEU A 154 24.35 29.04 -9.72
CA LEU A 154 25.40 28.99 -10.77
C LEU A 154 25.01 29.82 -12.00
N GLY A 155 23.71 29.87 -12.35
CA GLY A 155 23.20 30.70 -13.45
C GLY A 155 23.30 32.20 -13.18
N THR A 156 23.12 32.67 -11.94
CA THR A 156 23.22 34.09 -11.60
C THR A 156 24.66 34.62 -11.63
N ASN A 157 25.65 33.76 -11.32
CA ASN A 157 27.06 34.14 -11.31
C ASN A 157 27.69 34.12 -12.72
N SER A 158 27.15 33.34 -13.66
CA SER A 158 27.64 33.31 -15.05
C SER A 158 27.22 34.57 -15.83
N VAL A 159 26.01 35.09 -15.60
CA VAL A 159 25.50 36.30 -16.28
C VAL A 159 26.17 37.58 -15.77
N ALA A 160 26.58 37.62 -14.50
CA ALA A 160 27.30 38.77 -13.92
C ALA A 160 28.76 38.89 -14.40
N ALA A 161 29.37 37.80 -14.88
CA ALA A 161 30.77 37.79 -15.32
C ALA A 161 30.96 38.25 -16.78
N THR A 162 29.90 38.24 -17.60
CA THR A 162 29.99 38.57 -19.04
C THR A 162 29.61 40.01 -19.38
N SER A 163 29.17 40.82 -18.41
CA SER A 163 28.75 42.22 -18.66
C SER A 163 29.75 43.26 -18.15
N LYS A 164 31.06 42.99 -18.24
CA LYS A 164 32.09 44.00 -17.98
C LYS A 164 32.24 44.88 -19.24
N PRO A 165 31.91 46.18 -19.21
CA PRO A 165 32.08 47.02 -20.39
C PRO A 165 33.57 47.22 -20.65
N GLU A 166 33.98 46.83 -21.86
CA GLU A 166 35.24 47.22 -22.47
C GLU A 166 35.25 48.76 -22.58
N LYS A 167 36.07 49.40 -21.75
CA LYS A 167 36.26 50.84 -21.75
C LYS A 167 37.11 51.23 -22.97
N ALA A 168 36.53 52.09 -23.81
CA ALA A 168 37.29 53.13 -24.50
C ALA A 168 37.74 54.22 -23.51
#